data_AF-A0A1V6BUN5-F1
#
_entry.id   AF-A0A1V6BUN5-F1
#
_cell.length_a   1.000
_cell.length_b   1.000
_cell.length_c   1.000
_cell.angle_alpha   90.00
_cell.angle_beta   90.00
_cell.angle_gamma   90.00
#
_symmetry.space_group_name_H-M   'P 1'
#
loop_
_entity.id
_entity.type
_entity.pdbx_description
1 polymer ?
#
loop_
_entity_poly.entity_id
_entity_poly.type
_entity_poly.pdbx_seq_one_letter_code
_entity_poly.pdbx_strand_id
1 'polypeptide(L)'
;MARRVGYLLDQIRLLGKEEKELKDEIVELARKYGIITPYTSYLIVEDETKRVSRNRLDAKYQTSDNASVRSYAQNNENKRRYNVIKEKSGKDSVEASRDFQTLTDTENINKIQKIEDKNFTVSNQFQIKNVMEKSFYQSGDFWNDSIIQEISGNIKIVKIKFASDEYFSLMKKNPEISKFLSIGKNIRFVFEKRLYEISE
;
A
#
# COMPACT_ATOMS: atom_id res chain seq x y z
N MET A 1 1.42 -12.93 -7.85
CA MET A 1 0.90 -11.84 -7.00
C MET A 1 0.25 -10.73 -7.84
N ALA A 2 0.99 -9.98 -8.66
CA ALA A 2 0.43 -8.94 -9.55
C ALA A 2 -0.64 -9.47 -10.53
N ARG A 3 -0.45 -10.67 -11.09
CA ARG A 3 -1.44 -11.39 -11.91
C ARG A 3 -2.81 -11.56 -11.26
N ARG A 4 -2.87 -11.80 -9.94
CA ARG A 4 -4.14 -11.97 -9.22
C ARG A 4 -4.89 -10.65 -9.14
N VAL A 5 -4.18 -9.56 -8.84
CA VAL A 5 -4.75 -8.20 -8.83
C VAL A 5 -5.24 -7.84 -10.24
N GLY A 6 -4.44 -8.05 -11.29
CA GLY A 6 -4.86 -7.84 -12.68
C GLY A 6 -6.11 -8.65 -13.07
N TYR A 7 -6.15 -9.93 -12.72
CA TYR A 7 -7.31 -10.80 -12.97
C TYR A 7 -8.60 -10.30 -12.28
N LEU A 8 -8.51 -9.90 -11.00
CA LEU A 8 -9.66 -9.38 -10.26
C LEU A 8 -10.16 -8.05 -10.85
N LEU A 9 -9.26 -7.21 -11.34
CA LEU A 9 -9.59 -5.95 -12.01
C LEU A 9 -10.33 -6.21 -13.33
N ASP A 10 -9.87 -7.17 -14.13
CA ASP A 10 -10.54 -7.60 -15.35
C ASP A 10 -11.95 -8.15 -15.08
N GLN A 11 -12.12 -8.94 -14.01
CA GLN A 11 -13.43 -9.45 -13.62
C GLN A 11 -14.42 -8.31 -13.29
N ILE A 12 -13.99 -7.31 -12.52
CA ILE A 12 -14.83 -6.15 -12.18
C ILE A 12 -15.25 -5.41 -13.45
N ARG A 13 -14.32 -5.23 -14.39
CA ARG A 13 -14.59 -4.54 -15.65
C ARG A 13 -15.53 -5.32 -16.58
N LEU A 14 -15.34 -6.62 -16.71
CA LEU A 14 -16.09 -7.47 -17.63
C LEU A 14 -17.51 -7.76 -17.10
N LEU A 15 -17.61 -8.11 -15.82
CA LEU A 15 -18.84 -8.61 -15.22
C LEU A 15 -19.68 -7.51 -14.57
N GLY A 16 -19.09 -6.34 -14.30
CA GLY A 16 -19.77 -5.23 -13.61
C GLY A 16 -20.19 -5.55 -12.18
N LYS A 17 -19.73 -6.68 -11.62
CA LYS A 17 -20.05 -7.12 -10.27
C LYS A 17 -19.02 -6.57 -9.30
N GLU A 18 -19.39 -5.46 -8.68
CA GLU A 18 -18.65 -4.86 -7.58
C GLU A 18 -19.03 -5.51 -6.25
N GLU A 19 -18.76 -6.79 -6.12
CA GLU A 19 -18.93 -7.46 -4.83
C GLU A 19 -17.90 -6.90 -3.86
N LYS A 20 -18.38 -6.54 -2.66
CA LYS A 20 -17.55 -5.94 -1.61
C LYS A 20 -16.31 -6.81 -1.33
N GLU A 21 -16.48 -8.12 -1.38
CA GLU A 21 -15.42 -9.10 -1.15
C GLU A 21 -14.27 -8.99 -2.17
N LEU A 22 -14.56 -8.75 -3.44
CA LEU A 22 -13.54 -8.58 -4.48
C LEU A 22 -12.74 -7.29 -4.27
N LYS A 23 -13.41 -6.20 -3.87
CA LYS A 23 -12.74 -4.93 -3.57
C LYS A 23 -11.84 -5.08 -2.35
N ASP A 24 -12.33 -5.74 -1.31
CA ASP A 24 -11.57 -5.99 -0.09
C ASP A 24 -10.32 -6.85 -0.40
N GLU A 25 -10.44 -7.90 -1.21
CA GLU A 25 -9.30 -8.74 -1.67
C GLU A 25 -8.29 -7.93 -2.50
N ILE A 26 -8.76 -7.09 -3.44
CA ILE A 26 -7.88 -6.22 -4.23
C ILE A 26 -7.10 -5.27 -3.34
N VAL A 27 -7.75 -4.64 -2.36
CA VAL A 27 -7.11 -3.71 -1.41
C VAL A 27 -6.05 -4.42 -0.59
N GLU A 28 -6.35 -5.60 -0.06
CA GLU A 28 -5.41 -6.40 0.72
C GLU A 28 -4.17 -6.76 -0.10
N LEU A 29 -4.36 -7.35 -1.28
CA LEU A 29 -3.26 -7.76 -2.16
C LEU A 29 -2.45 -6.56 -2.66
N ALA A 30 -3.10 -5.48 -3.04
CA ALA A 30 -2.44 -4.26 -3.49
C ALA A 30 -1.55 -3.67 -2.38
N ARG A 31 -2.06 -3.59 -1.15
CA ARG A 31 -1.31 -3.08 0.00
C ARG A 31 -0.14 -3.99 0.33
N LYS A 32 -0.39 -5.30 0.42
CA LYS A 32 0.59 -6.32 0.79
C LYS A 32 1.77 -6.37 -0.18
N TYR A 33 1.51 -6.23 -1.48
CA TYR A 33 2.52 -6.32 -2.53
C TYR A 33 2.98 -4.98 -3.11
N GLY A 34 2.51 -3.84 -2.59
CA GLY A 34 2.95 -2.53 -3.05
C GLY A 34 2.53 -2.21 -4.49
N ILE A 35 1.35 -2.66 -4.92
CA ILE A 35 0.82 -2.49 -6.28
C ILE A 35 -0.13 -1.27 -6.30
N ILE A 36 0.34 -0.13 -6.78
CA ILE A 36 -0.36 1.16 -6.66
C ILE A 36 -0.75 1.73 -8.02
N THR A 37 -1.91 1.29 -8.48
CA THR A 37 -2.61 1.89 -9.63
C THR A 37 -3.54 3.00 -9.15
N PRO A 38 -4.05 3.88 -10.02
CA PRO A 38 -5.19 4.75 -9.65
C PRO A 38 -6.38 4.02 -9.04
N TYR A 39 -6.66 2.81 -9.52
CA TYR A 39 -7.77 2.01 -9.00
C TYR A 39 -7.51 1.56 -7.56
N THR A 40 -6.36 0.93 -7.31
CA THR A 40 -6.01 0.46 -5.97
C THR A 40 -5.72 1.61 -5.02
N SER A 41 -5.15 2.72 -5.49
CA SER A 41 -4.97 3.96 -4.72
C SER A 41 -6.30 4.49 -4.19
N TYR A 42 -7.31 4.60 -5.06
CA TYR A 42 -8.64 5.06 -4.67
C TYR A 42 -9.24 4.14 -3.61
N LEU A 43 -9.21 2.83 -3.84
CA LEU A 43 -9.79 1.86 -2.92
C LEU A 43 -9.07 1.81 -1.56
N ILE A 44 -7.74 1.90 -1.54
CA ILE A 44 -6.95 1.92 -0.29
C ILE A 44 -7.34 3.14 0.56
N VAL A 45 -7.42 4.33 -0.05
CA VAL A 45 -7.81 5.56 0.68
C VAL A 45 -9.25 5.48 1.16
N GLU A 46 -10.16 4.97 0.32
CA GLU A 46 -11.57 4.77 0.68
C GLU A 46 -11.72 3.81 1.87
N ASP A 47 -11.01 2.67 1.85
CA ASP A 47 -10.96 1.70 2.95
C ASP A 47 -10.41 2.32 4.24
N GLU A 48 -9.22 2.94 4.16
CA GLU A 48 -8.57 3.56 5.33
C GLU A 48 -9.45 4.63 5.95
N THR A 49 -10.05 5.52 5.15
CA THR A 49 -10.95 6.57 5.64
C THR A 49 -12.16 5.98 6.36
N LYS A 50 -12.76 4.91 5.82
CA LYS A 50 -13.87 4.20 6.47
C LYS A 50 -13.46 3.51 7.76
N ARG A 51 -12.25 2.96 7.82
CA ARG A 51 -11.74 2.26 9.02
C ARG A 51 -11.35 3.23 10.12
N VAL A 52 -10.70 4.35 9.79
CA VAL A 52 -10.36 5.43 10.72
C VAL A 52 -11.63 6.05 11.30
N SER A 53 -12.61 6.42 10.46
CA SER A 53 -13.88 6.99 10.94
C SER A 53 -14.69 6.05 11.85
N ARG A 54 -14.50 4.73 11.71
CA ARG A 54 -15.10 3.70 12.56
C ARG A 54 -14.22 3.29 13.74
N ASN A 55 -13.10 3.97 13.96
CA ASN A 55 -12.12 3.68 15.00
C ASN A 55 -11.57 2.23 14.94
N ARG A 56 -11.46 1.66 13.73
CA ARG A 56 -10.92 0.32 13.44
C ARG A 56 -9.48 0.36 12.92
N LEU A 57 -8.93 1.56 12.71
CA LEU A 57 -7.57 1.79 12.28
C LEU A 57 -7.08 3.08 12.97
N ASP A 58 -5.95 2.99 13.67
CA ASP A 58 -5.24 4.17 14.18
C ASP A 58 -4.61 4.91 12.99
N ALA A 59 -4.84 6.23 12.91
CA ALA A 59 -4.39 7.06 11.80
C ALA A 59 -2.89 6.95 11.54
N LYS A 60 -2.07 6.70 12.57
CA LYS A 60 -0.61 6.56 12.42
C LYS A 60 -0.17 5.31 11.66
N TYR A 61 -1.06 4.33 11.46
CA TYR A 61 -0.80 3.09 10.73
C TYR A 61 -1.33 3.11 9.29
N GLN A 62 -1.87 4.24 8.85
CA GLN A 62 -2.26 4.40 7.44
C GLN A 62 -1.05 4.22 6.52
N THR A 63 -1.33 3.71 5.33
CA THR A 63 -0.35 3.56 4.25
C THR A 63 -0.35 4.77 3.32
N SER A 64 -1.44 5.55 3.33
CA SER A 64 -1.48 6.86 2.69
C SER A 64 -0.97 7.96 3.65
N ASP A 65 -0.29 8.96 3.09
CA ASP A 65 0.10 10.15 3.85
C ASP A 65 -1.08 11.14 3.95
N ASN A 66 -1.70 11.19 5.13
CA ASN A 66 -2.84 12.07 5.44
C ASN A 66 -2.49 13.57 5.41
N ALA A 67 -1.22 13.96 5.48
CA ALA A 67 -0.81 15.37 5.57
C ALA A 67 -1.09 16.16 4.28
N SER A 68 -1.48 15.50 3.20
CA SER A 68 -1.78 16.17 1.96
C SER A 68 -3.20 16.77 1.99
N VAL A 69 -3.30 18.08 2.22
CA VAL A 69 -4.39 18.92 1.70
C VAL A 69 -4.47 18.83 0.15
N ARG A 70 -3.44 18.27 -0.50
CA ARG A 70 -3.44 17.81 -1.91
C ARG A 70 -4.33 16.56 -2.16
N SER A 71 -4.81 15.89 -1.11
CA SER A 71 -5.62 14.67 -1.17
C SER A 71 -6.98 14.87 -1.83
N TYR A 72 -7.66 16.02 -1.71
CA TYR A 72 -8.99 16.16 -2.30
C TYR A 72 -8.99 16.18 -3.83
N ALA A 73 -8.12 16.98 -4.45
CA ALA A 73 -8.02 17.07 -5.92
C ALA A 73 -7.50 15.77 -6.54
N GLN A 74 -6.51 15.15 -5.90
CA GLN A 74 -5.91 13.90 -6.37
C GLN A 74 -6.80 12.68 -6.10
N ASN A 75 -7.51 12.64 -4.97
CA ASN A 75 -8.55 11.63 -4.74
C ASN A 75 -9.70 11.82 -5.73
N ASN A 76 -10.07 13.05 -6.09
CA ASN A 76 -11.04 13.30 -7.16
C ASN A 76 -10.55 12.81 -8.53
N GLU A 77 -9.26 12.99 -8.86
CA GLU A 77 -8.68 12.44 -10.09
C GLU A 77 -8.67 10.91 -10.07
N ASN A 78 -8.19 10.30 -8.98
CA ASN A 78 -8.20 8.85 -8.79
C ASN A 78 -9.63 8.30 -8.85
N LYS A 79 -10.61 9.01 -8.30
CA LYS A 79 -12.04 8.67 -8.39
C LYS A 79 -12.57 8.78 -9.82
N ARG A 80 -12.19 9.81 -10.57
CA ARG A 80 -12.54 9.93 -11.99
C ARG A 80 -11.98 8.76 -12.79
N ARG A 81 -10.70 8.42 -12.61
CA ARG A 81 -10.07 7.31 -13.31
C ARG A 81 -10.59 5.94 -12.85
N TYR A 82 -10.91 5.80 -11.58
CA TYR A 82 -11.66 4.66 -11.04
C TYR A 82 -13.01 4.49 -11.76
N ASN A 83 -13.72 5.59 -12.05
CA ASN A 83 -14.96 5.53 -12.81
C ASN A 83 -14.72 5.21 -14.30
N VAL A 84 -13.67 5.74 -14.91
CA VAL A 84 -13.30 5.45 -16.32
C VAL A 84 -13.02 3.96 -16.54
N ILE A 85 -12.45 3.26 -15.57
CA ILE A 85 -12.24 1.81 -15.64
C ILE A 85 -13.57 1.05 -15.78
N LYS A 86 -14.67 1.62 -15.30
CA LYS A 86 -16.03 1.06 -15.44
C LYS A 86 -16.61 1.32 -16.83
N GLU A 87 -16.05 2.27 -17.57
CA GLU A 87 -16.46 2.55 -18.94
C GLU A 87 -15.90 1.48 -19.89
N LYS A 88 -16.76 0.96 -20.76
CA LYS A 88 -16.40 -0.13 -21.70
C LYS A 88 -15.80 0.38 -23.01
N SER A 89 -15.75 1.70 -23.22
CA SER A 89 -15.36 2.32 -24.48
C SER A 89 -14.86 3.74 -24.27
N GLY A 90 -13.91 4.18 -25.07
CA GLY A 90 -13.32 5.52 -24.99
C GLY A 90 -11.80 5.45 -24.95
N LYS A 91 -11.14 6.58 -25.23
CA LYS A 91 -9.67 6.68 -25.21
C LYS A 91 -9.12 6.26 -23.84
N ASP A 92 -9.74 6.75 -22.77
CA ASP A 92 -9.27 6.53 -21.41
C ASP A 92 -9.51 5.08 -20.94
N SER A 93 -10.56 4.42 -21.44
CA SER A 93 -10.77 2.98 -21.20
C SER A 93 -9.72 2.11 -21.90
N VAL A 94 -9.19 2.53 -23.05
CA VAL A 94 -8.11 1.83 -23.76
C VAL A 94 -6.79 2.00 -23.03
N GLU A 95 -6.52 3.20 -22.50
CA GLU A 95 -5.36 3.46 -21.65
C GLU A 95 -5.37 2.58 -20.40
N ALA A 96 -6.50 2.56 -19.68
CA ALA A 96 -6.67 1.69 -18.52
C ALA A 96 -6.49 0.19 -18.84
N SER A 97 -6.92 -0.27 -20.02
CA SER A 97 -6.67 -1.65 -20.47
C SER A 97 -5.18 -1.97 -20.57
N ARG A 98 -4.38 -1.06 -21.13
CA ARG A 98 -2.95 -1.25 -21.32
C ARG A 98 -2.22 -1.30 -19.98
N ASP A 99 -2.68 -0.50 -19.02
CA ASP A 99 -2.15 -0.51 -17.66
C ASP A 99 -2.42 -1.87 -16.99
N PHE A 100 -3.64 -2.41 -17.09
CA PHE A 100 -3.96 -3.73 -16.55
C PHE A 100 -3.18 -4.86 -17.23
N GLN A 101 -3.03 -4.82 -18.55
CA GLN A 101 -2.19 -5.78 -19.27
C GLN A 101 -0.75 -5.73 -18.75
N THR A 102 -0.21 -4.53 -18.54
CA THR A 102 1.13 -4.35 -17.98
C THR A 102 1.26 -4.97 -16.58
N LEU A 103 0.24 -4.84 -15.72
CA LEU A 103 0.22 -5.48 -14.39
C LEU A 103 0.14 -7.01 -14.47
N THR A 104 -0.65 -7.53 -15.40
CA THR A 104 -0.84 -8.97 -15.61
C THR A 104 0.42 -9.63 -16.18
N ASP A 105 1.08 -8.95 -17.12
CA ASP A 105 2.28 -9.46 -17.79
C ASP A 105 3.54 -9.32 -16.92
N THR A 106 3.53 -8.40 -15.95
CA THR A 106 4.70 -8.14 -15.11
C THR A 106 4.81 -9.12 -13.94
N GLU A 107 5.88 -9.93 -13.95
CA GLU A 107 6.24 -10.79 -12.82
C GLU A 107 7.03 -10.05 -11.71
N ASN A 108 7.62 -8.89 -12.03
CA ASN A 108 8.50 -8.16 -11.12
C ASN A 108 7.88 -6.82 -10.65
N ILE A 109 7.44 -6.79 -9.38
CA ILE A 109 6.81 -5.63 -8.74
C ILE A 109 7.67 -4.36 -8.83
N ASN A 110 9.00 -4.49 -8.76
CA ASN A 110 9.91 -3.34 -8.86
C ASN A 110 9.90 -2.70 -10.26
N LYS A 111 9.44 -3.41 -11.29
CA LYS A 111 9.22 -2.83 -12.62
C LYS A 111 7.89 -2.08 -12.69
N ILE A 112 6.85 -2.54 -11.98
CA ILE A 112 5.53 -1.89 -11.93
C ILE A 112 5.66 -0.47 -11.34
N GLN A 113 6.34 -0.35 -10.19
CA GLN A 113 6.57 0.94 -9.53
C GLN A 113 7.32 1.94 -10.43
N LYS A 114 8.29 1.47 -11.23
CA LYS A 114 9.05 2.31 -12.17
C LYS A 114 8.28 2.68 -13.44
N ILE A 115 7.25 1.91 -13.82
CA ILE A 115 6.39 2.18 -14.97
C ILE A 115 5.37 3.26 -14.59
N GLU A 116 4.83 3.20 -13.38
CA GLU A 116 3.91 4.19 -12.83
C GLU A 116 4.54 5.60 -12.80
N ASP A 117 5.83 5.71 -12.49
CA ASP A 117 6.59 6.98 -12.49
C ASP A 117 6.62 7.74 -13.83
N LYS A 118 6.44 7.07 -14.97
CA LYS A 118 6.58 7.70 -16.30
C LYS A 118 5.27 8.21 -16.91
N ASN A 119 4.14 7.59 -16.57
CA ASN A 119 2.84 7.92 -17.18
C ASN A 119 1.79 8.39 -16.15
N PHE A 120 2.07 8.32 -14.84
CA PHE A 120 1.03 8.50 -13.83
C PHE A 120 1.51 9.24 -12.57
N THR A 121 0.87 10.36 -12.25
CA THR A 121 1.08 11.15 -11.01
C THR A 121 0.45 10.49 -9.78
N VAL A 122 0.61 9.17 -9.59
CA VAL A 122 0.19 8.45 -8.37
C VAL A 122 1.36 8.28 -7.42
N SER A 123 2.59 8.35 -7.93
CA SER A 123 3.82 8.21 -7.16
C SER A 123 3.97 9.22 -6.01
N ASN A 124 3.28 10.38 -6.08
CA ASN A 124 3.31 11.36 -5.00
C ASN A 124 2.39 11.05 -3.81
N GLN A 125 1.46 10.10 -3.93
CA GLN A 125 0.49 9.78 -2.87
C GLN A 125 0.98 8.65 -1.95
N PHE A 126 1.69 7.68 -2.50
CA PHE A 126 2.23 6.54 -1.77
C PHE A 126 3.73 6.45 -2.03
N GLN A 127 4.54 6.71 -1.01
CA GLN A 127 5.97 6.40 -1.05
C GLN A 127 6.18 5.00 -0.50
N ILE A 128 6.65 4.09 -1.36
CA ILE A 128 6.75 2.67 -1.04
C ILE A 128 8.19 2.19 -1.14
N LYS A 129 8.59 1.35 -0.19
CA LYS A 129 9.82 0.57 -0.25
C LYS A 129 9.50 -0.89 -0.02
N ASN A 130 9.91 -1.75 -0.95
CA ASN A 130 9.79 -3.20 -0.81
C ASN A 130 11.09 -3.76 -0.25
N VAL A 131 11.00 -4.49 0.86
CA VAL A 131 12.15 -5.17 1.47
C VAL A 131 11.76 -6.60 1.80
N MET A 132 12.48 -7.55 1.20
CA MET A 132 12.12 -8.97 1.22
C MET A 132 10.69 -9.17 0.66
N GLU A 133 9.79 -9.75 1.44
CA GLU A 133 8.38 -9.99 1.06
C GLU A 133 7.42 -8.96 1.67
N LYS A 134 7.94 -7.87 2.24
CA LYS A 134 7.15 -6.82 2.89
C LYS A 134 7.17 -5.52 2.10
N SER A 135 6.03 -4.86 2.11
CA SER A 135 5.84 -3.53 1.53
C SER A 135 5.75 -2.50 2.65
N PHE A 136 6.61 -1.49 2.63
CA PHE A 136 6.64 -0.41 3.60
C PHE A 136 6.17 0.88 2.98
N TYR A 137 5.29 1.59 3.68
CA TYR A 137 4.66 2.82 3.21
C TYR A 137 5.03 3.98 4.11
N GLN A 138 5.44 5.10 3.52
CA GLN A 138 5.70 6.30 4.28
C GLN A 138 4.38 6.98 4.67
N SER A 139 4.20 7.23 5.96
CA SER A 139 3.09 8.00 6.51
C SER A 139 3.62 8.94 7.58
N GLY A 140 3.56 10.25 7.29
CA GLY A 140 4.33 11.24 8.04
C GLY A 140 5.82 10.89 8.09
N ASP A 141 6.38 10.87 9.30
CA ASP A 141 7.80 10.56 9.51
C ASP A 141 8.11 9.07 9.58
N PHE A 142 7.10 8.18 9.59
CA PHE A 142 7.30 6.75 9.79
C PHE A 142 7.14 5.94 8.51
N TRP A 143 7.97 4.91 8.36
CA TRP A 143 7.73 3.80 7.44
C TRP A 143 6.87 2.74 8.14
N ASN A 144 5.67 2.48 7.64
CA ASN A 144 4.75 1.49 8.17
C ASN A 144 4.76 0.23 7.29
N ASP A 145 5.02 -0.93 7.88
CA ASP A 145 4.76 -2.24 7.27
C ASP A 145 3.27 -2.40 6.95
N SER A 146 2.93 -2.79 5.72
CA SER A 146 1.55 -3.01 5.26
C SER A 146 0.73 -3.92 6.17
N ILE A 147 1.38 -4.93 6.76
CA ILE A 147 0.74 -5.95 7.58
C ILE A 147 0.21 -5.38 8.91
N ILE A 148 0.68 -4.20 9.33
CA ILE A 148 0.20 -3.54 10.55
C ILE A 148 -1.32 -3.39 10.54
N GLN A 149 -1.88 -3.10 9.36
CA GLN A 149 -3.32 -2.89 9.21
C GLN A 149 -4.14 -4.18 9.22
N GLU A 150 -3.53 -5.34 8.99
CA GLU A 150 -4.20 -6.64 8.99
C GLU A 150 -4.30 -7.23 10.40
N ILE A 151 -3.50 -6.72 11.34
CA ILE A 151 -3.51 -7.19 12.71
C ILE A 151 -4.83 -6.79 13.39
N SER A 152 -5.57 -7.79 13.83
CA SER A 152 -6.72 -7.63 14.71
C SER A 152 -6.35 -7.96 16.16
N GLY A 153 -6.89 -7.19 17.10
CA GLY A 153 -6.71 -7.42 18.53
C GLY A 153 -5.49 -6.73 19.15
N ASN A 154 -5.13 -7.16 20.36
CA ASN A 154 -4.09 -6.53 21.17
C ASN A 154 -2.72 -7.11 20.81
N ILE A 155 -1.95 -6.41 19.97
CA ILE A 155 -0.56 -6.77 19.66
C ILE A 155 0.40 -6.12 20.64
N LYS A 156 1.41 -6.88 21.08
CA LYS A 156 2.47 -6.33 21.92
C LYS A 156 3.31 -5.33 21.13
N ILE A 157 3.32 -4.08 21.59
CA ILE A 157 4.13 -3.00 21.02
C ILE A 157 5.47 -2.96 21.75
N VAL A 158 6.57 -2.97 21.00
CA VAL A 158 7.95 -2.85 21.49
C VAL A 158 8.53 -1.58 20.91
N LYS A 159 8.73 -0.57 21.75
CA LYS A 159 9.32 0.70 21.35
C LYS A 159 10.82 0.67 21.59
N ILE A 160 11.61 1.04 20.60
CA ILE A 160 13.07 1.04 20.67
C ILE A 160 13.57 2.36 20.09
N LYS A 161 14.53 2.98 20.78
CA LYS A 161 15.16 4.20 20.29
C LYS A 161 16.18 3.88 19.20
N PHE A 162 16.18 4.66 18.12
CA PHE A 162 17.15 4.52 17.04
C PHE A 162 18.58 4.63 17.58
N ALA A 163 19.46 3.77 17.10
CA ALA A 163 20.87 3.70 17.50
C ALA A 163 21.12 3.50 19.02
N SER A 164 20.15 2.95 19.77
CA SER A 164 20.37 2.50 21.16
C SER A 164 21.02 1.12 21.24
N ASP A 165 21.44 0.72 22.44
CA ASP A 165 21.98 -0.63 22.68
C ASP A 165 20.95 -1.72 22.37
N GLU A 166 19.66 -1.48 22.64
CA GLU A 166 18.56 -2.39 22.29
C GLU A 166 18.37 -2.50 20.78
N TYR A 167 18.52 -1.39 20.04
CA TYR A 167 18.46 -1.37 18.57
C TYR A 167 19.55 -2.27 17.96
N PHE A 168 20.80 -2.11 18.41
CA PHE A 168 21.90 -2.95 17.93
C PHE A 168 21.77 -4.40 18.40
N SER A 169 21.26 -4.63 19.61
CA SER A 169 20.97 -5.97 20.12
C SER A 169 19.91 -6.69 19.29
N LEU A 170 18.87 -5.97 18.86
CA LEU A 170 17.82 -6.49 17.98
C LEU A 170 18.39 -6.90 16.62
N MET A 171 19.21 -6.05 16.00
CA MET A 171 19.87 -6.34 14.72
C MET A 171 20.77 -7.59 14.80
N LYS A 172 21.54 -7.73 15.89
CA LYS A 172 22.44 -8.89 16.08
C LYS A 172 21.68 -10.19 16.26
N LYS A 173 20.56 -10.17 16.98
CA LYS A 173 19.74 -11.36 17.25
C LYS A 173 18.93 -11.80 16.03
N ASN A 174 18.50 -10.87 15.20
CA ASN A 174 17.62 -11.14 14.07
C ASN A 174 18.17 -10.46 12.79
N PRO A 175 19.02 -11.16 12.00
CA PRO A 175 19.61 -10.60 10.78
C PRO A 175 18.58 -10.09 9.76
N GLU A 176 17.37 -10.66 9.72
CA GLU A 176 16.29 -10.18 8.85
C GLU A 176 15.84 -8.76 9.21
N ILE A 177 15.74 -8.46 10.52
CA ILE A 177 15.33 -7.14 11.00
C ILE A 177 16.30 -6.06 10.54
N SER A 178 17.59 -6.38 10.40
CA SER A 178 18.59 -5.41 9.92
C SER A 178 18.24 -4.82 8.55
N LYS A 179 17.58 -5.59 7.68
CA LYS A 179 17.11 -5.13 6.36
C LYS A 179 15.91 -4.20 6.48
N PHE A 180 15.04 -4.39 7.46
CA PHE A 180 13.92 -3.48 7.70
C PHE A 180 14.43 -2.16 8.28
N LEU A 181 15.37 -2.21 9.22
CA LEU A 181 15.92 -1.02 9.87
C LEU A 181 16.75 -0.14 8.92
N SER A 182 17.24 -0.67 7.80
CA SER A 182 17.96 0.14 6.80
C SER A 182 17.05 1.06 5.97
N ILE A 183 15.72 0.89 6.05
CA ILE A 183 14.73 1.66 5.29
C ILE A 183 14.66 3.12 5.77
N GLY A 184 14.85 3.35 7.07
CA GLY A 184 14.79 4.68 7.70
C GLY A 184 14.91 4.64 9.22
N LYS A 185 15.07 5.81 9.84
CA LYS A 185 15.22 5.97 11.30
C LYS A 185 13.94 5.74 12.08
N ASN A 186 12.80 6.08 11.47
CA ASN A 186 11.47 5.95 12.04
C ASN A 186 10.72 4.86 11.26
N ILE A 187 10.53 3.69 11.88
CA ILE A 187 9.92 2.54 11.20
C ILE A 187 9.05 1.74 12.17
N ARG A 188 7.90 1.30 11.68
CA ARG A 188 7.01 0.36 12.34
C ARG A 188 6.91 -0.91 11.53
N PHE A 189 7.14 -2.05 12.16
CA PHE A 189 7.09 -3.35 11.48
C PHE A 189 6.64 -4.47 12.38
N VAL A 190 6.07 -5.50 11.77
CA VAL A 190 5.59 -6.69 12.48
C VAL A 190 6.62 -7.80 12.34
N PHE A 191 7.10 -8.31 13.46
CA PHE A 191 8.00 -9.46 13.51
C PHE A 191 7.64 -10.36 14.70
N GLU A 192 7.55 -11.67 14.49
CA GLU A 192 7.19 -12.66 15.52
C GLU A 192 5.96 -12.28 16.36
N LYS A 193 4.87 -11.84 15.72
CA LYS A 193 3.62 -11.38 16.37
C LYS A 193 3.80 -10.19 17.34
N ARG A 194 4.84 -9.39 17.16
CA ARG A 194 5.06 -8.13 17.89
C ARG A 194 5.16 -6.98 16.91
N LEU A 195 4.62 -5.84 17.30
CA LEU A 195 4.80 -4.58 16.59
C LEU A 195 6.02 -3.87 17.16
N TYR A 196 7.05 -3.72 16.36
CA TYR A 196 8.21 -2.90 16.70
C TYR A 196 7.98 -1.48 16.20
N GLU A 197 8.22 -0.50 17.06
CA GLU A 197 8.22 0.93 16.73
C GLU A 197 9.62 1.47 17.03
N ILE A 198 10.35 1.80 15.98
CA ILE A 198 11.67 2.42 16.06
C ILE A 198 11.50 3.91 15.79
N SER A 199 12.05 4.75 16.67
CA SER A 199 12.03 6.20 16.52
C SER A 199 13.31 6.84 17.03
N GLU A 200 13.69 8.00 16.50
CA GLU A 200 14.83 8.81 16.97
C GLU A 200 14.71 9.26 18.45
#